data_AF-A0A8T3RJF3-F1
#
_entry.id   AF-A0A8T3RJF3-F1
#
_cell.length_a   1.000
_cell.length_b   1.000
_cell.length_c   1.000
_cell.angle_alpha   90.00
_cell.angle_beta   90.00
_cell.angle_gamma   90.00
#
_symmetry.space_group_name_H-M   'P 1'
#
loop_
_entity.id
_entity.type
_entity.pdbx_description
1 polymer ?
#
loop_
_entity_poly.entity_id
_entity_poly.type
_entity_poly.pdbx_seq_one_letter_code
_entity_poly.pdbx_strand_id
1 'polypeptide(L)'
;MESKSPSTDRMTLGKLFWGILIVTGVGAVAIMMQTTGRQQATDSFMLTIKHLKENAAAECPVAARQFLKSDLGTADYMTSDGITSVTLQWKGPAGGEFSTVDCTYILDRGIVSLVIDGKTVASN
;
A
#
# COMPACT_ATOMS: atom_id res chain seq x y z
N MET A 1 29.15 62.68 29.64
CA MET A 1 30.09 62.75 28.50
C MET A 1 31.14 61.65 28.69
N GLU A 2 31.40 60.91 27.61
CA GLU A 2 32.60 60.10 27.33
C GLU A 2 32.89 58.81 28.14
N SER A 3 32.44 57.70 27.53
CA SER A 3 33.21 56.53 27.05
C SER A 3 34.46 56.06 27.81
N LYS A 4 34.45 54.77 28.22
CA LYS A 4 35.54 53.82 27.88
C LYS A 4 35.14 52.37 28.20
N SER A 5 35.01 51.55 27.16
CA SER A 5 35.41 50.14 27.21
C SER A 5 36.89 50.09 26.84
N PRO A 6 37.73 49.22 27.45
CA PRO A 6 37.96 47.90 26.84
C PRO A 6 38.41 46.77 27.79
N SER A 7 38.33 45.53 27.28
CA SER A 7 39.20 44.38 27.59
C SER A 7 39.15 43.80 29.01
N THR A 8 39.44 42.53 29.29
CA THR A 8 39.71 41.28 28.57
C THR A 8 39.97 40.27 29.71
N ASP A 9 39.66 39.00 29.49
CA ASP A 9 40.16 37.82 30.20
C ASP A 9 39.76 37.55 31.67
N ARG A 10 39.13 36.36 31.77
CA ARG A 10 39.47 35.30 32.72
C ARG A 10 39.38 35.62 34.21
N MET A 11 38.20 35.32 34.76
CA MET A 11 38.13 34.58 36.02
C MET A 11 37.12 33.43 35.89
N THR A 12 37.66 32.24 35.69
CA THR A 12 37.47 31.12 36.63
C THR A 12 36.04 30.89 37.11
N LEU A 13 35.15 30.54 36.18
CA LEU A 13 33.87 29.88 36.46
C LEU A 13 34.09 28.39 36.17
N GLY A 14 34.67 27.62 37.08
CA GLY A 14 33.95 27.17 38.25
C GLY A 14 33.05 25.99 37.88
N LYS A 15 33.56 24.76 38.04
CA LYS A 15 32.74 23.57 38.34
C LYS A 15 31.69 23.16 37.29
N LEU A 16 32.09 22.80 36.07
CA LEU A 16 31.20 22.05 35.15
C LEU A 16 31.91 20.88 34.44
N PHE A 17 33.00 20.38 35.03
CA PHE A 17 33.86 19.35 34.43
C PHE A 17 33.61 17.90 34.89
N TRP A 18 32.46 17.59 35.51
CA TRP A 18 32.23 16.25 36.09
C TRP A 18 30.95 15.52 35.65
N GLY A 19 30.12 16.09 34.76
CA GLY A 19 28.74 15.62 34.61
C GLY A 19 28.35 14.88 33.33
N ILE A 20 29.15 14.86 32.26
CA ILE A 20 28.65 14.45 30.94
C ILE A 20 29.64 13.50 30.26
N LEU A 21 29.76 12.28 30.79
CA LEU A 21 30.53 11.21 30.16
C LEU A 21 29.92 9.83 30.44
N ILE A 22 28.59 9.70 30.45
CA ILE A 22 27.90 8.37 30.50
C ILE A 22 26.56 8.44 29.76
N VAL A 23 26.54 8.68 28.44
CA VAL A 23 25.35 8.41 27.58
C VAL A 23 25.79 7.94 26.18
N THR A 24 26.65 6.93 26.11
CA THR A 24 26.97 6.27 24.83
C THR A 24 27.09 4.77 25.08
N GLY A 25 25.96 4.04 25.03
CA GLY A 25 26.03 2.58 25.15
C GLY A 25 24.73 1.81 24.92
N VAL A 26 23.55 2.40 25.16
CA VAL A 26 22.27 1.66 25.10
C VAL A 26 21.24 2.40 24.25
N GLY A 27 21.63 2.83 23.05
CA GLY A 27 20.73 3.53 22.12
C GLY A 27 20.53 2.82 20.77
N ALA A 28 21.45 1.95 20.37
CA ALA A 28 21.50 1.45 19.00
C ALA A 28 20.61 0.21 18.72
N VAL A 29 20.24 -0.56 19.74
CA VAL A 29 19.54 -1.85 19.53
C VAL A 29 18.04 -1.68 19.25
N ALA A 30 17.41 -0.61 19.78
CA ALA A 30 15.99 -0.35 19.55
C ALA A 30 15.67 0.12 18.12
N ILE A 31 16.63 0.76 17.44
CA ILE A 31 16.43 1.32 16.10
C ILE A 31 16.45 0.19 15.04
N MET A 32 17.23 -0.87 15.24
CA MET A 32 17.34 -1.98 14.26
C MET A 32 16.14 -2.94 14.25
N MET A 33 15.39 -3.05 15.35
CA MET A 33 14.20 -3.91 15.38
C MET A 33 13.01 -3.28 14.63
N GLN A 34 12.92 -1.95 14.59
CA GLN A 34 11.80 -1.26 13.92
C GLN A 34 11.91 -1.27 12.39
N THR A 35 13.11 -1.32 11.83
CA THR A 35 13.31 -1.41 10.37
C THR A 35 13.03 -2.82 9.86
N THR A 36 13.53 -3.84 10.58
CA THR A 36 13.43 -5.25 10.15
C THR A 36 11.99 -5.76 10.13
N GLY A 37 11.18 -5.44 11.16
CA GLY A 37 9.77 -5.86 11.20
C GLY A 37 8.87 -5.13 10.19
N ARG A 38 9.18 -3.87 9.88
CA ARG A 38 8.40 -3.06 8.92
C ARG A 38 8.68 -3.49 7.47
N GLN A 39 9.92 -3.88 7.16
CA GLN A 39 10.26 -4.43 5.84
C GLN A 39 9.64 -5.82 5.61
N GLN A 40 9.69 -6.72 6.60
CA GLN A 40 9.06 -8.04 6.49
C GLN A 40 7.53 -7.99 6.33
N ALA A 41 6.86 -7.04 7.00
CA ALA A 41 5.42 -6.84 6.84
C ALA A 41 5.05 -6.27 5.46
N THR A 42 5.95 -5.48 4.85
CA THR A 42 5.69 -4.90 3.53
C THR A 42 5.83 -5.93 2.42
N ASP A 43 6.82 -6.82 2.49
CA ASP A 43 7.02 -7.87 1.47
C ASP A 43 5.89 -8.92 1.49
N SER A 44 5.45 -9.35 2.67
CA SER A 44 4.33 -10.29 2.81
C SER A 44 3.01 -9.69 2.34
N PHE A 45 2.75 -8.42 2.65
CA PHE A 45 1.57 -7.69 2.18
C PHE A 45 1.56 -7.53 0.65
N MET A 46 2.71 -7.20 0.05
CA MET A 46 2.85 -7.07 -1.40
C MET A 46 2.65 -8.40 -2.13
N LEU A 47 3.09 -9.52 -1.54
CA LEU A 47 2.83 -10.87 -2.06
C LEU A 47 1.34 -11.21 -2.03
N THR A 48 0.64 -10.92 -0.94
CA THR A 48 -0.80 -11.15 -0.83
C THR A 48 -1.59 -10.36 -1.86
N ILE A 49 -1.24 -9.08 -2.09
CA ILE A 49 -1.91 -8.26 -3.11
C ILE A 49 -1.66 -8.81 -4.51
N LYS A 50 -0.44 -9.26 -4.83
CA LYS A 50 -0.16 -9.89 -6.13
C LYS A 50 -1.01 -11.14 -6.33
N HIS A 51 -1.05 -12.02 -5.34
CA HIS A 51 -1.81 -13.26 -5.41
C HIS A 51 -3.32 -12.98 -5.54
N LEU A 52 -3.83 -11.99 -4.81
CA LEU A 52 -5.23 -11.54 -4.91
C LEU A 52 -5.56 -11.07 -6.33
N LYS A 53 -4.66 -10.32 -6.97
CA LYS A 53 -4.83 -9.84 -8.35
C LYS A 53 -4.77 -10.96 -9.37
N GLU A 54 -3.86 -11.91 -9.19
CA GLU A 54 -3.74 -13.09 -10.05
C GLU A 54 -4.99 -13.97 -9.97
N ASN A 55 -5.50 -14.21 -8.77
CA ASN A 55 -6.73 -14.99 -8.57
C ASN A 55 -7.94 -14.27 -9.17
N ALA A 56 -8.09 -12.97 -8.92
CA ALA A 56 -9.14 -12.17 -9.54
C ALA A 56 -9.06 -12.20 -11.07
N ALA A 57 -7.85 -12.07 -11.64
CA ALA A 57 -7.62 -12.09 -13.09
C ALA A 57 -7.83 -13.48 -13.71
N ALA A 58 -7.74 -14.56 -12.94
CA ALA A 58 -8.05 -15.90 -13.41
C ALA A 58 -9.56 -16.20 -13.33
N GLU A 59 -10.22 -15.83 -12.23
CA GLU A 59 -11.62 -16.22 -11.98
C GLU A 59 -12.64 -15.29 -12.64
N CYS A 60 -12.43 -13.97 -12.58
CA CYS A 60 -13.37 -13.00 -13.14
C CYS A 60 -13.66 -13.18 -14.64
N PRO A 61 -12.66 -13.36 -15.53
CA PRO A 61 -12.96 -13.59 -16.94
C PRO A 61 -13.68 -14.93 -17.17
N VAL A 62 -13.39 -15.97 -16.37
CA VAL A 62 -14.09 -17.26 -16.45
C VAL A 62 -15.55 -17.12 -16.06
N ALA A 63 -15.85 -16.38 -14.99
CA ALA A 63 -17.23 -16.09 -14.60
C ALA A 63 -17.95 -15.23 -15.65
N ALA A 64 -17.29 -14.21 -16.20
CA ALA A 64 -17.88 -13.36 -17.21
C ALA A 64 -18.16 -14.08 -18.54
N ARG A 65 -17.33 -15.06 -18.94
CA ARG A 65 -17.57 -15.93 -20.11
C ARG A 65 -18.86 -16.76 -20.00
N GLN A 66 -19.42 -16.94 -18.80
CA GLN A 66 -20.73 -17.59 -18.66
C GLN A 66 -21.88 -16.69 -19.15
N PHE A 67 -21.66 -15.37 -19.17
CA PHE A 67 -22.66 -14.38 -19.56
C PHE A 67 -22.35 -13.72 -20.90
N LEU A 68 -21.06 -13.66 -21.28
CA LEU A 68 -20.56 -13.08 -22.52
C LEU A 68 -20.09 -14.18 -23.45
N LYS A 69 -20.37 -14.08 -24.76
CA LYS A 69 -19.82 -15.02 -25.75
C LYS A 69 -18.37 -14.67 -26.14
N SER A 70 -17.86 -13.56 -25.63
CA SER A 70 -16.54 -13.04 -25.90
C SER A 70 -15.61 -13.25 -24.71
N ASP A 71 -14.36 -13.60 -25.01
CA ASP A 71 -13.31 -13.73 -24.01
C ASP A 71 -12.88 -12.34 -23.52
N LEU A 72 -12.98 -12.13 -22.21
CA LEU A 72 -12.34 -11.00 -21.56
C LEU A 72 -10.83 -11.24 -21.53
N GLY A 73 -10.08 -10.31 -22.12
CA GLY A 73 -8.62 -10.30 -22.07
C GLY A 73 -8.11 -9.73 -20.75
N THR A 74 -6.98 -9.01 -20.80
CA THR A 74 -6.48 -8.26 -19.64
C THR A 74 -7.45 -7.14 -19.28
N ALA A 75 -7.69 -6.93 -17.99
CA ALA A 75 -8.52 -5.82 -17.51
C ALA A 75 -7.91 -4.47 -17.90
N ASP A 76 -8.74 -3.53 -18.36
CA ASP A 76 -8.34 -2.16 -18.67
C ASP A 76 -8.06 -1.35 -17.41
N TYR A 77 -8.83 -1.62 -16.35
CA TYR A 77 -8.65 -0.97 -15.05
C TYR A 77 -8.70 -2.00 -13.93
N MET A 78 -7.93 -1.71 -12.90
CA MET A 78 -7.89 -2.52 -11.68
C MET A 78 -7.86 -1.58 -10.49
N THR A 79 -8.85 -1.72 -9.62
CA THR A 79 -8.96 -1.02 -8.35
C THR A 79 -8.80 -2.04 -7.22
N SER A 80 -8.14 -1.68 -6.13
CA SER A 80 -8.02 -2.54 -4.96
C SER A 80 -8.11 -1.70 -3.69
N ASP A 81 -8.73 -2.25 -2.66
CA ASP A 81 -8.66 -1.68 -1.31
C ASP A 81 -7.27 -1.85 -0.65
N GLY A 82 -6.37 -2.58 -1.32
CA GLY A 82 -5.03 -2.90 -0.85
C GLY A 82 -4.97 -4.03 0.18
N ILE A 83 -6.10 -4.55 0.65
CA ILE A 83 -6.14 -5.47 1.80
C ILE A 83 -6.86 -6.77 1.46
N THR A 84 -8.07 -6.70 0.89
CA THR A 84 -8.95 -7.87 0.73
C THR A 84 -9.70 -7.93 -0.58
N SER A 85 -9.86 -6.81 -1.29
CA SER A 85 -10.70 -6.72 -2.47
C SER A 85 -9.95 -6.15 -3.68
N VAL A 86 -10.29 -6.71 -4.83
CA VAL A 86 -9.86 -6.22 -6.14
C VAL A 86 -11.09 -6.14 -7.03
N THR A 87 -11.27 -5.01 -7.69
CA THR A 87 -12.24 -4.83 -8.75
C THR A 87 -11.50 -4.71 -10.08
N LEU A 88 -11.78 -5.61 -11.00
CA LEU A 88 -11.29 -5.58 -12.37
C LEU A 88 -12.37 -5.04 -13.29
N GLN A 89 -12.00 -4.12 -14.18
CA GLN A 89 -12.90 -3.55 -15.17
C GLN A 89 -12.37 -3.79 -16.58
N TRP A 90 -13.26 -4.22 -17.47
CA TRP A 90 -13.02 -4.34 -18.91
C TRP A 90 -13.94 -3.41 -19.68
N LYS A 91 -13.42 -2.78 -20.72
CA LYS A 91 -14.20 -2.03 -21.70
C LYS A 91 -14.35 -2.86 -22.97
N GLY A 92 -15.59 -3.02 -23.39
CA GLY A 92 -15.88 -3.71 -24.64
C GLY A 92 -15.54 -2.83 -25.85
N PRO A 93 -15.33 -3.44 -27.02
CA PRO A 93 -15.15 -2.70 -28.25
C PRO A 93 -16.41 -1.89 -28.60
N ALA A 94 -16.23 -0.76 -29.28
CA ALA A 94 -17.37 0.06 -29.72
C ALA A 94 -18.30 -0.75 -30.64
N GLY A 95 -19.57 -0.91 -30.23
CA GLY A 95 -20.55 -1.75 -30.93
C GLY A 95 -20.44 -3.26 -30.65
N GLY A 96 -19.67 -3.66 -29.64
CA GLY A 96 -19.56 -5.04 -29.18
C GLY A 96 -20.75 -5.53 -28.36
N GLU A 97 -20.69 -6.79 -27.90
CA GLU A 97 -21.75 -7.42 -27.07
C GLU A 97 -21.89 -6.81 -25.67
N PHE A 98 -20.86 -6.11 -25.19
CA PHE A 98 -20.86 -5.38 -23.93
C PHE A 98 -20.11 -4.07 -24.09
N SER A 99 -20.43 -3.08 -23.27
CA SER A 99 -19.72 -1.81 -23.14
C SER A 99 -18.73 -1.85 -21.98
N THR A 100 -19.14 -2.39 -20.83
CA THR A 100 -18.32 -2.46 -19.61
C THR A 100 -18.60 -3.71 -18.81
N VAL A 101 -17.56 -4.31 -18.24
CA VAL A 101 -17.66 -5.39 -17.25
C VAL A 101 -16.90 -4.98 -16.01
N ASP A 102 -17.52 -5.04 -14.85
CA ASP A 102 -16.87 -4.87 -13.55
C ASP A 102 -16.99 -6.15 -12.74
N CYS A 103 -15.87 -6.70 -12.29
CA CYS A 103 -15.83 -7.88 -11.43
C CYS A 103 -15.11 -7.55 -10.13
N THR A 104 -15.79 -7.69 -9.01
CA THR A 104 -15.22 -7.55 -7.67
C THR A 104 -14.96 -8.92 -7.06
N TYR A 105 -13.70 -9.16 -6.74
CA TYR A 105 -13.20 -10.35 -6.08
C TYR A 105 -12.72 -10.00 -4.66
N ILE A 106 -13.03 -10.85 -3.69
CA ILE A 106 -12.57 -10.74 -2.30
C ILE A 106 -11.84 -12.02 -1.91
N LEU A 107 -10.65 -11.90 -1.30
CA LEU A 107 -9.75 -13.02 -0.97
C LEU A 107 -10.47 -14.23 -0.36
N ASP A 108 -11.34 -14.00 0.62
CA ASP A 108 -12.04 -15.07 1.38
C ASP A 108 -13.44 -15.40 0.86
N ARG A 109 -13.95 -14.67 -0.14
CA ARG A 109 -15.33 -14.83 -0.66
C ARG A 109 -15.41 -15.14 -2.15
N GLY A 110 -14.29 -15.06 -2.88
CA GLY A 110 -14.29 -15.19 -4.32
C GLY A 110 -14.96 -13.98 -4.99
N ILE A 111 -15.63 -14.21 -6.12
CA ILE A 111 -16.38 -13.17 -6.86
C ILE A 111 -17.64 -12.82 -6.09
N VAL A 112 -17.71 -11.58 -5.58
CA VAL A 112 -18.87 -11.07 -4.83
C VAL A 112 -19.81 -10.22 -5.68
N SER A 113 -19.31 -9.68 -6.79
CA SER A 113 -20.10 -8.91 -7.74
C SER A 113 -19.52 -9.03 -9.13
N LEU A 114 -20.37 -9.35 -10.10
CA LEU A 114 -20.10 -9.26 -11.52
C LEU A 114 -21.18 -8.42 -12.17
N VAL A 115 -20.79 -7.28 -12.73
CA VAL A 115 -21.65 -6.29 -13.36
C VAL A 115 -21.28 -6.20 -14.83
N ILE A 116 -22.28 -6.31 -15.72
CA ILE A 116 -22.13 -6.15 -17.16
C ILE A 116 -23.09 -5.05 -17.59
N ASP A 117 -22.58 -4.01 -18.25
CA ASP A 117 -23.34 -2.84 -18.70
C ASP A 117 -24.21 -2.21 -17.60
N GLY A 118 -23.64 -2.13 -16.39
CA GLY A 118 -24.32 -1.58 -15.21
C GLY A 118 -25.34 -2.53 -14.56
N LYS A 119 -25.52 -3.75 -15.07
CA LYS A 119 -26.40 -4.77 -14.50
C LYS A 119 -25.61 -5.85 -13.79
N THR A 120 -25.90 -6.09 -12.51
CA THR A 120 -25.34 -7.24 -11.77
C THR A 120 -25.90 -8.54 -12.34
N VAL A 121 -25.02 -9.41 -12.83
CA VAL A 121 -25.37 -10.71 -13.42
C VAL A 121 -24.98 -11.88 -12.50
N ALA A 122 -24.02 -11.67 -11.59
CA ALA A 122 -23.70 -12.62 -10.53
C ALA A 122 -23.33 -11.86 -9.25
N SER A 123 -23.80 -12.36 -8.11
CA SER A 123 -23.46 -11.88 -6.78
C SER A 123 -23.56 -13.03 -5.79
N ASN A 124 -22.67 -13.07 -4.80
CA ASN A 124 -22.54 -14.11 -3.78
C ASN A 124 -22.58 -13.46 -2.40
#